data_AF-A0A7S3M1C3-F1
#
_entry.id   AF-A0A7S3M1C3-F1
#
_cell.length_a   1.000
_cell.length_b   1.000
_cell.length_c   1.000
_cell.angle_alpha   90.00
_cell.angle_beta   90.00
_cell.angle_gamma   90.00
#
_symmetry.space_group_name_H-M   'P 1'
#
loop_
_entity.id
_entity.type
_entity.pdbx_description
1 polymer ?
#
loop_
_entity_poly.entity_id
_entity_poly.type
_entity_poly.pdbx_seq_one_letter_code
_entity_poly.pdbx_strand_id
1 'polypeptide(L)'
;HLLPMARRRWGKVKIFGLGESMGGGVLYSLLIKEKDLFDGAVLVCPMLYVSRDLFPPWVVLQIFKHILVRLLPLWPIAPNKDISEFIFEDPEMHKFVDNAPYHKNLLSNAPPRL
;
A
#
# COMPACT_ATOMS: atom_id res chain seq x y z
N HIS A 1 -3.46 -12.77 4.16
CA HIS A 1 -4.60 -13.44 3.50
C HIS A 1 -4.35 -13.66 2.01
N LEU A 2 -3.79 -12.70 1.27
CA LEU A 2 -3.56 -12.82 -0.19
C LEU A 2 -2.49 -13.86 -0.59
N LEU A 3 -1.37 -13.95 0.15
CA LEU A 3 -0.28 -14.87 -0.19
C LEU A 3 -0.63 -16.36 -0.12
N PRO A 4 -1.32 -16.85 0.93
CA PRO A 4 -1.85 -18.22 0.94
C PRO A 4 -2.82 -18.49 -0.22
N MET A 5 -3.60 -17.51 -0.65
CA MET A 5 -4.51 -17.64 -1.79
C MET A 5 -3.74 -17.69 -3.12
N ALA A 6 -2.74 -16.82 -3.29
CA ALA A 6 -1.87 -16.82 -4.47
C ALA A 6 -1.08 -18.13 -4.58
N ARG A 7 -0.50 -18.62 -3.48
CA ARG A 7 0.19 -19.91 -3.44
C ARG A 7 -0.76 -21.09 -3.69
N ARG A 8 -2.03 -21.04 -3.26
CA ARG A 8 -3.02 -22.07 -3.63
C ARG A 8 -3.37 -22.02 -5.12
N ARG A 9 -3.49 -20.83 -5.70
CA ARG A 9 -3.92 -20.64 -7.10
C ARG A 9 -2.82 -20.98 -8.10
N TRP A 10 -1.57 -20.67 -7.79
CA TRP A 10 -0.42 -20.77 -8.70
C TRP A 10 0.71 -21.63 -8.12
N GLY A 11 0.40 -22.73 -7.41
CA GLY A 11 1.30 -23.41 -6.46
C GLY A 11 2.71 -23.86 -6.86
N LYS A 12 3.15 -23.74 -8.12
CA LYS A 12 4.55 -23.93 -8.53
C LYS A 12 5.27 -22.65 -8.99
N VAL A 13 4.54 -21.53 -9.09
CA VAL A 13 5.07 -20.25 -9.57
C VAL A 13 5.74 -19.51 -8.42
N LYS A 14 6.90 -18.92 -8.73
CA LYS A 14 7.65 -18.08 -7.80
C LYS A 14 6.94 -16.74 -7.63
N ILE A 15 6.73 -16.32 -6.38
CA ILE A 15 6.06 -15.04 -6.08
C ILE A 15 7.13 -14.03 -5.69
N PHE A 16 7.21 -12.93 -6.44
CA PHE A 16 8.11 -11.83 -6.15
C PHE A 16 7.33 -10.62 -5.62
N GLY A 17 7.84 -10.00 -4.56
CA GLY A 17 7.35 -8.69 -4.11
C GLY A 17 7.92 -7.58 -4.98
N LEU A 18 7.10 -6.61 -5.37
CA LEU A 18 7.55 -5.39 -6.05
C LEU A 18 7.23 -4.20 -5.14
N GLY A 19 8.21 -3.32 -4.91
CA GLY A 19 8.00 -2.12 -4.12
C GLY A 19 8.77 -0.93 -4.71
N GLU A 20 8.06 0.18 -4.90
CA GLU A 20 8.60 1.45 -5.39
C GLU A 20 8.50 2.52 -4.30
N SER A 21 9.50 3.42 -4.21
CA SER A 21 9.54 4.53 -3.25
C SER A 21 9.26 4.08 -1.81
N MET A 22 8.24 4.64 -1.16
CA MET A 22 7.79 4.22 0.17
C MET A 22 7.34 2.75 0.21
N GLY A 23 6.67 2.27 -0.84
CA GLY A 23 6.27 0.87 -0.98
C GLY A 23 7.47 -0.08 -0.99
N GLY A 24 8.60 0.35 -1.54
CA GLY A 24 9.89 -0.35 -1.45
C GLY A 24 10.40 -0.44 -0.01
N GLY A 25 10.31 0.65 0.77
CA GLY A 25 10.65 0.66 2.19
C GLY A 25 9.76 -0.25 3.04
N VAL A 26 8.47 -0.29 2.75
CA VAL A 26 7.51 -1.20 3.40
C VAL A 26 7.83 -2.65 3.06
N LEU A 27 8.03 -2.99 1.78
CA LEU A 27 8.40 -4.34 1.35
C LEU A 27 9.71 -4.79 1.98
N TYR A 28 10.71 -3.90 2.04
CA TYR A 28 11.98 -4.17 2.70
C TYR A 28 11.82 -4.49 4.19
N SER A 29 11.03 -3.67 4.91
CA SER A 29 10.75 -3.89 6.33
C SER A 29 10.04 -5.23 6.57
N LEU A 30 9.14 -5.60 5.67
CA LEU A 30 8.41 -6.86 5.70
C LEU A 30 9.35 -8.06 5.49
N LEU A 31 10.26 -7.98 4.51
CA LEU A 31 11.27 -9.01 4.23
C LEU A 31 12.23 -9.22 5.39
N ILE A 32 12.60 -8.15 6.13
CA ILE A 32 13.42 -8.30 7.34
C ILE A 32 12.67 -9.11 8.41
N LYS A 33 11.38 -8.84 8.58
CA LYS A 33 10.55 -9.47 9.61
C LYS A 33 10.16 -10.90 9.25
N GLU A 34 9.78 -11.15 8.00
CA GLU A 34 9.32 -12.44 7.47
C GLU A 34 9.97 -12.69 6.10
N LYS A 35 11.15 -13.33 6.11
CA LYS A 35 11.95 -13.58 4.90
C LYS A 35 11.29 -14.55 3.92
N ASP A 36 10.53 -15.52 4.42
CA ASP A 36 9.91 -16.58 3.62
C ASP A 36 8.59 -16.16 2.97
N LEU A 37 8.22 -14.90 3.12
CA LEU A 37 6.95 -14.38 2.65
C LEU A 37 6.89 -14.36 1.10
N PHE A 38 8.00 -14.01 0.47
CA PHE A 38 8.18 -13.99 -0.99
C PHE A 38 9.36 -14.86 -1.40
N ASP A 39 9.31 -15.40 -2.61
CA ASP A 39 10.45 -16.13 -3.19
C ASP A 39 11.58 -15.18 -3.66
N GLY A 40 11.27 -13.89 -3.77
CA GLY A 40 12.22 -12.81 -4.03
C GLY A 40 11.55 -11.44 -4.02
N ALA A 41 12.32 -10.37 -4.22
CA ALA A 41 11.78 -9.03 -4.26
C ALA A 41 12.53 -8.12 -5.25
N VAL A 42 11.80 -7.17 -5.82
CA VAL A 42 12.30 -6.11 -6.70
C VAL A 42 12.00 -4.79 -6.02
N LEU A 43 13.05 -4.01 -5.75
CA LEU A 43 12.96 -2.71 -5.10
C LEU A 43 13.36 -1.63 -6.09
N VAL A 44 12.46 -0.69 -6.35
CA VAL A 44 12.69 0.44 -7.26
C VAL A 44 12.76 1.72 -6.45
N CYS A 45 13.93 2.35 -6.41
CA CYS A 45 14.17 3.57 -5.62
C CYS A 45 13.58 3.51 -4.18
N PRO A 46 13.90 2.46 -3.39
CA PRO A 46 13.24 2.28 -2.10
C PRO A 46 13.63 3.37 -1.12
N MET A 47 12.64 3.96 -0.45
CA MET A 47 12.89 4.86 0.68
C MET A 47 13.27 4.05 1.92
N LEU A 48 14.56 3.79 2.08
CA LEU A 48 15.10 3.04 3.22
C LEU A 48 15.51 3.93 4.40
N TYR A 49 15.72 5.21 4.14
CA TYR A 49 16.19 6.17 5.13
C TYR A 49 15.54 7.52 4.90
N VAL A 50 15.05 8.12 5.99
CA VAL A 50 14.63 9.52 6.02
C VAL A 50 15.62 10.25 6.92
N SER A 51 16.39 11.18 6.35
CA SER A 51 17.34 11.99 7.12
C SER A 51 16.61 12.81 8.18
N ARG A 52 17.22 12.94 9.37
CA ARG A 52 16.69 13.79 10.46
C ARG A 52 16.51 15.24 10.03
N ASP A 53 17.30 15.72 9.08
CA ASP A 53 17.23 17.10 8.58
C ASP A 53 16.00 17.31 7.67
N LEU A 54 15.42 16.24 7.15
CA LEU A 54 14.18 16.26 6.38
C LEU A 54 12.94 16.15 7.29
N PHE A 55 13.14 15.89 8.59
CA PHE A 55 12.01 15.86 9.51
C PHE A 55 11.56 17.29 9.83
N PRO A 56 10.25 17.56 9.81
CA PRO A 56 9.73 18.82 10.29
C PRO A 56 10.08 19.01 11.79
N PRO A 57 10.07 20.26 12.29
CA PRO A 57 10.38 20.56 13.68
C PRO A 57 9.63 19.65 14.67
N TRP A 58 10.27 19.28 15.78
CA TRP A 58 9.72 18.28 16.72
C TRP A 58 8.28 18.58 17.17
N VAL A 59 7.97 19.86 17.43
CA VAL A 59 6.61 20.30 17.80
C VAL A 59 5.59 19.99 16.70
N VAL A 60 5.96 20.22 15.44
CA VAL A 60 5.12 19.92 14.28
C VAL A 60 4.90 18.40 14.15
N LEU A 61 5.92 17.58 14.42
CA LEU A 61 5.76 16.13 14.48
C LEU A 61 4.80 15.68 15.58
N GLN A 62 4.82 16.31 16.77
CA GLN A 62 3.90 15.97 17.85
C GLN A 62 2.46 16.33 17.49
N ILE A 63 2.25 17.48 16.85
CA ILE A 63 0.94 17.88 16.31
C ILE A 63 0.47 16.87 15.26
N PHE A 64 1.35 16.49 14.32
CA PHE A 64 1.07 15.47 13.32
C PHE A 64 0.63 14.15 13.98
N LYS A 65 1.42 13.64 14.92
CA LYS A 65 1.21 12.33 15.57
C LYS A 65 0.01 12.27 16.53
N HIS A 66 -0.28 13.35 17.24
CA HIS A 66 -1.25 13.30 18.35
C HIS A 66 -2.56 14.00 18.06
N ILE A 67 -2.55 15.02 17.20
CA ILE A 67 -3.75 15.81 16.87
C ILE A 67 -4.24 15.37 15.50
N LEU A 68 -3.36 15.47 14.51
CA LEU A 68 -3.69 15.22 13.13
C LEU A 68 -3.95 13.73 12.88
N VAL A 69 -3.16 12.76 13.34
CA VAL A 69 -3.49 11.32 13.21
C VAL A 69 -4.86 10.94 13.83
N ARG A 70 -5.35 11.69 14.82
CA ARG A 70 -6.68 11.44 15.42
C ARG A 70 -7.82 12.07 14.61
N LEU A 71 -7.54 13.10 13.83
CA LEU A 71 -8.51 13.87 13.04
C LEU A 71 -8.45 13.55 11.52
N LEU A 72 -7.28 13.15 11.01
CA LEU A 72 -7.02 12.75 9.62
C LEU A 72 -7.88 11.57 9.15
N PRO A 73 -8.06 10.46 9.89
CA PRO A 73 -8.89 9.35 9.41
C PRO A 73 -10.38 9.71 9.27
N LEU A 74 -10.79 10.92 9.70
CA LEU A 74 -12.13 11.45 9.57
C LEU A 74 -12.24 12.50 8.45
N TRP A 75 -11.11 13.03 7.96
CA TRP A 75 -11.08 14.05 6.92
C TRP A 75 -10.69 13.41 5.59
N PRO A 76 -11.50 13.51 4.52
CA PRO A 76 -11.04 13.15 3.18
C PRO A 76 -9.90 14.12 2.77
N ILE A 77 -8.65 13.76 3.07
CA ILE A 77 -7.46 14.61 2.84
C ILE A 77 -7.16 14.83 1.37
N ALA A 78 -7.80 14.07 0.48
CA ALA A 78 -8.03 14.53 -0.87
C ALA A 78 -9.47 14.15 -1.24
N PRO A 79 -10.23 15.02 -1.95
CA PRO A 79 -11.18 14.48 -2.91
C PRO A 79 -10.35 13.65 -3.90
N ASN A 80 -10.17 12.37 -3.59
CA ASN A 80 -9.57 11.45 -4.53
C ASN A 80 -10.55 11.39 -5.69
N LYS A 81 -10.17 12.02 -6.80
CA LYS A 81 -10.78 11.70 -8.09
C LYS A 81 -10.73 10.17 -8.19
N ASP A 82 -11.83 9.58 -8.61
CA ASP A 82 -11.83 8.15 -8.88
C ASP A 82 -10.79 7.91 -9.98
N ILE A 83 -9.62 7.43 -9.58
CA ILE A 83 -8.50 7.15 -10.47
C ILE A 83 -8.49 5.69 -10.88
N SER A 84 -9.56 4.93 -10.61
CA SER A 84 -9.69 3.53 -11.02
C SER A 84 -9.36 3.33 -12.50
N GLU A 85 -9.77 4.30 -13.34
CA GLU A 85 -9.47 4.29 -14.77
C GLU A 85 -7.99 4.47 -15.11
N PHE A 86 -7.21 5.11 -14.23
CA PHE A 86 -5.77 5.37 -14.40
C PHE A 86 -4.88 4.36 -13.64
N ILE A 87 -5.45 3.58 -12.72
CA ILE A 87 -4.70 2.58 -11.94
C ILE A 87 -4.38 1.35 -12.79
N PHE A 88 -5.26 1.00 -13.73
CA PHE A 88 -5.10 -0.17 -14.59
C PHE A 88 -5.07 0.28 -16.05
N GLU A 89 -4.07 -0.15 -16.81
CA GLU A 89 -3.98 0.15 -18.25
C GLU A 89 -4.75 -0.89 -19.09
N ASP A 90 -4.93 -2.10 -18.54
CA ASP A 90 -5.59 -3.23 -19.20
C ASP A 90 -7.12 -3.25 -18.96
N PRO A 91 -7.96 -3.17 -20.02
CA PRO A 91 -9.42 -3.23 -19.91
C PRO A 91 -9.98 -4.50 -19.27
N GLU A 92 -9.27 -5.64 -19.35
CA GLU A 92 -9.72 -6.88 -18.69
C GLU A 92 -9.54 -6.80 -17.17
N MET A 93 -8.48 -6.12 -16.71
CA MET A 93 -8.22 -5.90 -15.29
C MET A 93 -9.27 -4.97 -14.66
N HIS A 94 -9.75 -3.96 -15.39
CA HIS A 94 -10.87 -3.11 -14.94
C HIS A 94 -12.11 -3.94 -14.62
N LYS A 95 -12.53 -4.80 -15.58
CA LYS A 95 -13.71 -5.66 -15.41
C LYS A 95 -13.56 -6.65 -14.27
N PHE A 96 -12.36 -7.18 -14.07
CA PHE A 96 -12.10 -8.10 -12.95
C PHE A 96 -12.24 -7.41 -11.60
N VAL A 97 -11.71 -6.20 -11.49
CA VAL A 97 -11.72 -5.37 -10.29
C VAL A 97 -13.14 -4.89 -9.95
N ASP A 98 -13.91 -4.44 -10.94
CA ASP A 98 -15.32 -4.02 -10.79
C ASP A 98 -16.25 -5.14 -10.29
N ASN A 99 -15.93 -6.37 -10.64
CA ASN A 99 -16.70 -7.57 -10.28
C ASN A 99 -16.15 -8.29 -9.06
N ALA A 100 -15.01 -7.84 -8.51
CA ALA A 100 -14.42 -8.47 -7.33
C ALA A 100 -15.27 -8.15 -6.08
N PRO A 101 -15.82 -9.16 -5.38
CA PRO A 101 -16.78 -8.97 -4.29
C PRO A 101 -16.22 -8.19 -3.09
N TYR A 102 -14.89 -8.18 -2.94
CA TYR A 102 -14.19 -7.46 -1.90
C TYR A 102 -13.77 -6.04 -2.31
N HIS A 103 -13.61 -5.77 -3.61
CA HIS A 103 -13.10 -4.49 -4.11
C HIS A 103 -14.13 -3.36 -3.96
N LYS A 104 -15.36 -3.60 -4.42
CA LYS A 104 -16.46 -2.62 -4.27
C LYS A 104 -16.71 -2.25 -2.81
N ASN A 105 -16.76 -3.24 -1.92
CA ASN A 105 -17.01 -2.99 -0.49
C ASN A 105 -15.82 -2.35 0.25
N LEU A 106 -14.58 -2.62 -0.17
CA LEU A 106 -13.39 -1.96 0.39
C LEU A 106 -13.24 -0.51 -0.07
N LEU A 107 -13.73 -0.14 -1.25
CA LEU A 107 -13.70 1.26 -1.71
C LEU A 107 -14.96 2.04 -1.34
N SER A 108 -16.14 1.40 -1.36
CA SER A 108 -17.42 2.06 -1.11
C SER A 108 -17.79 2.17 0.36
N ASN A 109 -17.33 1.24 1.21
CA ASN A 109 -17.69 1.17 2.63
C ASN A 109 -16.49 1.30 3.57
N ALA A 110 -15.26 1.42 3.07
CA ALA A 110 -14.15 1.77 3.94
C ALA A 110 -14.31 3.24 4.36
N PRO A 111 -14.32 3.56 5.67
CA PRO A 111 -14.07 4.93 6.08
C PRO A 111 -12.73 5.37 5.46
N PRO A 112 -12.58 6.62 5.00
CA PRO A 112 -11.34 7.10 4.38
C PRO A 112 -10.17 6.80 5.32
N ARG A 113 -9.36 5.80 4.97
CA ARG A 113 -8.22 5.35 5.74
C ARG A 113 -7.11 5.11 4.73
N LEU A 114 -6.08 5.95 4.82
CA LEU A 114 -4.76 5.86 4.19
C LEU A 114 -4.71 5.13 2.85
#